data_AF-A0A433XAZ4-F1
#
_entry.id   AF-A0A433XAZ4-F1
#
_cell.length_a   1.000
_cell.length_b   1.000
_cell.length_c   1.000
_cell.angle_alpha   90.00
_cell.angle_beta   90.00
_cell.angle_gamma   90.00
#
_symmetry.space_group_name_H-M   'P 1'
#
loop_
_entity.id
_entity.type
_entity.pdbx_description
1 polymer ?
#
loop_
_entity_poly.entity_id
_entity_poly.type
_entity_poly.pdbx_seq_one_letter_code
_entity_poly.pdbx_strand_id
1 'polypeptide(L)'
;MARLKLVGQSARAMAIGQRGGRRQGPPSAMRAAGAWASEASFGWTPPMDITDSNGAIRIAIDLPGLAPEAITIELAGALLVVRGERTTAPSANVGAPYQGERQFGAFSQAVYFADPPEPDAVRAELSRGVLTITVPRPPGPGERVQIAVVEKLT
;
A
#
# COMPACT_ATOMS: atom_id res chain seq x y z
N MET A 1 53.74 -17.99 -35.00
CA MET A 1 53.19 -17.09 -36.05
C MET A 1 51.83 -16.59 -35.60
N ALA A 2 51.66 -15.24 -35.59
CA ALA A 2 50.42 -14.45 -35.54
C ALA A 2 49.44 -14.64 -34.36
N ARG A 3 48.78 -13.62 -33.78
CA ARG A 3 48.92 -12.15 -33.75
C ARG A 3 47.99 -11.67 -32.62
N LEU A 4 48.45 -10.68 -31.87
CA LEU A 4 47.79 -9.85 -30.87
C LEU A 4 46.43 -9.26 -31.32
N LYS A 5 45.44 -9.19 -30.42
CA LYS A 5 44.61 -7.99 -30.22
C LYS A 5 44.18 -7.83 -28.76
N LEU A 6 44.57 -6.70 -28.19
CA LEU A 6 44.09 -6.06 -26.97
C LEU A 6 42.95 -5.08 -27.35
N VAL A 7 42.27 -4.52 -26.34
CA VAL A 7 41.38 -3.32 -26.34
C VAL A 7 39.89 -3.64 -26.62
N GLY A 8 38.91 -3.19 -25.82
CA GLY A 8 38.95 -2.19 -24.75
C GLY A 8 37.62 -2.08 -23.98
N GLN A 9 37.72 -1.27 -22.92
CA GLN A 9 36.69 -0.85 -21.98
C GLN A 9 35.48 -0.19 -22.66
N SER A 10 34.30 -0.27 -22.04
CA SER A 10 33.47 0.91 -21.75
C SER A 10 32.29 0.54 -20.86
N ALA A 11 32.30 1.13 -19.67
CA ALA A 11 31.13 1.29 -18.84
C ALA A 11 30.05 2.08 -19.60
N ARG A 12 28.79 1.65 -19.50
CA ARG A 12 27.64 2.51 -19.77
C ARG A 12 26.82 2.66 -18.50
N ALA A 13 27.22 3.68 -17.74
CA ALA A 13 26.29 4.41 -16.89
C ALA A 13 25.28 5.12 -17.79
N MET A 14 24.00 4.81 -17.64
CA MET A 14 22.91 5.64 -18.17
C MET A 14 22.37 6.44 -17.00
N ALA A 15 22.91 7.65 -16.85
CA ALA A 15 22.38 8.67 -15.98
C ALA A 15 21.39 9.56 -16.76
N ILE A 16 20.30 9.88 -16.07
CA ILE A 16 19.49 11.10 -16.20
C ILE A 16 18.51 11.18 -17.38
N GLY A 17 17.24 10.94 -17.03
CA GLY A 17 16.10 11.66 -17.57
C GLY A 17 15.35 12.33 -16.42
N GLN A 18 15.87 13.44 -15.90
CA GLN A 18 15.12 14.31 -14.99
C GLN A 18 14.03 15.03 -15.79
N ARG A 19 12.77 14.63 -15.63
CA ARG A 19 11.61 15.49 -15.90
C ARG A 19 10.89 15.76 -14.60
N GLY A 20 11.00 17.00 -14.15
CA GLY A 20 10.26 17.54 -13.02
C GLY A 20 8.77 17.56 -13.31
N GLY A 21 8.07 16.50 -12.94
CA GLY A 21 6.68 16.62 -12.50
C GLY A 21 6.74 17.01 -11.04
N ARG A 22 6.17 18.17 -10.67
CA ARG A 22 5.89 18.49 -9.27
C ARG A 22 5.14 17.28 -8.72
N ARG A 23 5.77 16.52 -7.81
CA ARG A 23 5.07 15.54 -6.99
C ARG A 23 4.03 16.35 -6.24
N GLN A 24 2.81 16.39 -6.77
CA GLN A 24 1.69 16.91 -6.01
C GLN A 24 1.63 15.99 -4.81
N GLY A 25 1.98 16.55 -3.65
CA GLY A 25 1.75 15.87 -2.38
C GLY A 25 0.28 15.46 -2.33
N PRO A 26 -0.05 14.45 -1.52
CA PRO A 26 -1.42 13.97 -1.44
C PRO A 26 -2.37 15.14 -1.14
N PRO A 27 -3.60 15.14 -1.70
CA PRO A 27 -4.59 16.19 -1.48
C PRO A 27 -4.70 16.55 0.01
N SER A 28 -5.01 17.81 0.33
CA SER A 28 -5.11 18.29 1.73
C SER A 28 -6.08 17.48 2.61
N ALA A 29 -7.03 16.76 2.01
CA ALA A 29 -7.88 15.77 2.70
C ALA A 29 -7.10 14.55 3.21
N MET A 30 -6.07 14.08 2.51
CA MET A 30 -5.20 12.98 2.95
C MET A 30 -4.25 13.38 4.09
N ARG A 31 -3.89 14.67 4.21
CA ARG A 31 -3.17 15.18 5.39
C ARG A 31 -4.01 15.13 6.67
N ALA A 32 -5.35 15.09 6.55
CA ALA A 32 -6.26 14.96 7.67
C ALA A 32 -6.28 13.57 8.30
N ALA A 33 -6.00 12.55 7.50
CA ALA A 33 -6.22 11.15 7.83
C ALA A 33 -4.93 10.41 8.23
N GLY A 34 -3.78 11.09 8.30
CA GLY A 34 -2.51 10.52 8.75
C GLY A 34 -1.93 9.36 7.91
N ALA A 35 -2.65 8.89 6.89
CA ALA A 35 -2.24 7.76 6.07
C ALA A 35 -1.35 8.20 4.90
N TRP A 36 -0.04 7.97 5.03
CA TRP A 36 0.90 8.01 3.92
C TRP A 36 1.02 6.60 3.32
N ALA A 37 0.67 6.45 2.04
CA ALA A 37 0.72 5.18 1.35
C ALA A 37 2.16 4.78 0.95
N SER A 38 2.50 3.54 1.34
CA SER A 38 3.42 2.55 0.76
C SER A 38 4.92 2.86 0.57
N GLU A 39 5.75 2.24 1.43
CA GLU A 39 7.13 1.85 1.07
C GLU A 39 7.08 0.70 0.03
N ALA A 40 8.00 0.74 -0.95
CA ALA A 40 7.97 -0.04 -2.18
C ALA A 40 7.62 -1.53 -2.02
N SER A 41 6.50 -1.95 -2.64
CA SER A 41 6.12 -3.34 -2.82
C SER A 41 6.99 -4.01 -3.89
N PHE A 42 7.79 -5.01 -3.50
CA PHE A 42 8.37 -5.97 -4.45
C PHE A 42 7.35 -7.10 -4.70
N GLY A 43 6.52 -6.99 -5.74
CA GLY A 43 5.57 -8.06 -6.12
C GLY A 43 4.17 -7.58 -6.54
N TRP A 44 3.14 -8.38 -6.21
CA TRP A 44 1.73 -8.06 -6.44
C TRP A 44 1.31 -6.92 -5.51
N THR A 45 0.61 -5.92 -6.04
CA THR A 45 0.04 -4.81 -5.27
C THR A 45 -1.48 -4.93 -5.31
N PRO A 46 -2.11 -5.58 -4.33
CA PRO A 46 -3.56 -5.71 -4.31
C PRO A 46 -4.23 -4.33 -4.18
N PRO A 47 -5.37 -4.09 -4.85
CA PRO A 47 -6.17 -2.90 -4.66
C PRO A 47 -6.55 -2.71 -3.18
N MET A 48 -6.51 -1.46 -2.72
CA MET A 48 -6.83 -1.09 -1.35
C MET A 48 -7.60 0.22 -1.30
N ASP A 49 -8.65 0.25 -0.48
CA ASP A 49 -9.36 1.47 -0.09
C ASP A 49 -9.21 1.73 1.41
N ILE A 50 -9.09 3.00 1.79
CA ILE A 50 -9.07 3.44 3.17
C ILE A 50 -10.18 4.48 3.34
N THR A 51 -11.09 4.21 4.27
CA THR A 51 -12.25 5.06 4.54
C THR A 51 -12.28 5.49 5.99
N ASP A 52 -12.65 6.74 6.19
CA ASP A 52 -12.86 7.37 7.48
C ASP A 52 -14.36 7.55 7.68
N SER A 53 -14.97 6.82 8.61
CA SER A 53 -16.38 7.00 8.93
C SER A 53 -16.73 6.40 10.30
N ASN A 54 -17.78 6.94 10.94
CA ASN A 54 -18.41 6.34 12.12
C ASN A 54 -17.43 6.06 13.29
N GLY A 55 -16.45 6.94 13.49
CA GLY A 55 -15.48 6.79 14.58
C GLY A 55 -14.47 5.65 14.35
N ALA A 56 -14.31 5.17 13.12
CA ALA A 56 -13.30 4.16 12.79
C ALA A 56 -12.61 4.47 11.45
N ILE A 57 -11.41 3.93 11.28
CA ILE A 57 -10.75 3.78 9.99
C ILE A 57 -11.06 2.37 9.50
N ARG A 58 -11.58 2.24 8.28
CA ARG A 58 -11.83 0.96 7.62
C ARG A 58 -10.91 0.84 6.41
N ILE A 59 -10.07 -0.19 6.41
CA ILE A 59 -9.16 -0.55 5.32
C ILE A 59 -9.75 -1.78 4.64
N ALA A 60 -9.98 -1.71 3.34
CA ALA A 60 -10.44 -2.84 2.53
C ALA A 60 -9.37 -3.21 1.51
N ILE A 61 -9.00 -4.49 1.40
CA ILE A 61 -7.99 -4.99 0.47
C ILE A 61 -8.54 -6.17 -0.31
N ASP A 62 -8.45 -6.12 -1.63
CA ASP A 62 -8.90 -7.19 -2.50
C ASP A 62 -7.86 -8.33 -2.55
N LEU A 63 -8.18 -9.44 -1.88
CA LEU A 63 -7.36 -10.65 -1.77
C LEU A 63 -8.11 -11.92 -2.25
N PRO A 64 -8.64 -11.94 -3.49
CA PRO A 64 -9.47 -13.04 -3.97
C PRO A 64 -8.68 -14.34 -4.15
N GLY A 65 -9.17 -15.39 -3.49
CA GLY A 65 -8.61 -16.74 -3.54
C GLY A 65 -7.53 -17.02 -2.49
N LEU A 66 -7.30 -16.11 -1.56
CA LEU A 66 -6.44 -16.38 -0.39
C LEU A 66 -7.28 -16.92 0.75
N ALA A 67 -6.72 -17.87 1.50
CA ALA A 67 -7.26 -18.30 2.78
C ALA A 67 -6.75 -17.38 3.89
N PRO A 68 -7.47 -17.20 5.01
CA PRO A 68 -7.05 -16.35 6.12
C PRO A 68 -5.65 -16.68 6.63
N GLU A 69 -5.27 -17.96 6.64
CA GLU A 69 -3.98 -18.44 7.15
C GLU A 69 -2.79 -18.05 6.25
N ALA A 70 -3.07 -17.66 4.99
CA ALA A 70 -2.06 -17.16 4.06
C ALA A 70 -1.82 -15.65 4.19
N ILE A 71 -2.49 -14.98 5.15
CA ILE A 71 -2.42 -13.54 5.37
C ILE A 71 -1.86 -13.29 6.77
N THR A 72 -0.86 -12.42 6.84
CA THR A 72 -0.30 -11.94 8.12
C THR A 72 -0.62 -10.46 8.26
N ILE A 73 -1.08 -10.06 9.45
CA ILE A 73 -1.38 -8.68 9.81
C ILE A 73 -0.56 -8.35 11.07
N GLU A 74 0.29 -7.33 10.98
CA GLU A 74 1.14 -6.89 12.07
C GLU A 74 0.88 -5.42 12.36
N LEU A 75 0.79 -5.05 13.64
CA LEU A 75 0.74 -3.66 14.08
C LEU A 75 1.98 -3.39 14.94
N ALA A 76 2.83 -2.48 14.47
CA ALA A 76 4.03 -2.03 15.17
C ALA A 76 3.95 -0.53 15.42
N GLY A 77 3.51 -0.14 16.62
CA GLY A 77 3.22 1.27 16.94
C GLY A 77 2.11 1.82 16.05
N ALA A 78 2.43 2.81 15.21
CA ALA A 78 1.48 3.41 14.28
C ALA A 78 1.50 2.78 12.87
N LEU A 79 2.27 1.72 12.65
CA LEU A 79 2.39 1.06 11.35
C LEU A 79 1.64 -0.27 11.34
N LEU A 80 0.60 -0.36 10.51
CA LEU A 80 -0.07 -1.61 10.18
C LEU A 80 0.50 -2.16 8.87
N VAL A 81 0.92 -3.42 8.89
CA VAL A 81 1.45 -4.12 7.71
C VAL A 81 0.60 -5.36 7.45
N VAL A 82 0.17 -5.53 6.19
CA VAL A 82 -0.54 -6.71 5.70
C VAL A 82 0.34 -7.40 4.67
N ARG A 83 0.63 -8.68 4.89
CA ARG A 83 1.48 -9.51 4.02
C ARG A 83 0.77 -10.80 3.62
N GLY A 84 1.21 -11.36 2.51
CA GLY A 84 0.81 -12.69 2.06
C GLY A 84 1.36 -12.97 0.68
N GLU A 85 0.94 -14.10 0.10
CA GLU A 85 1.35 -14.49 -1.24
C GLU A 85 0.19 -15.09 -2.02
N ARG A 86 0.03 -14.67 -3.27
CA ARG A 86 -0.89 -15.31 -4.22
C ARG A 86 -0.10 -16.18 -5.17
N THR A 87 -0.19 -17.48 -4.97
CA THR A 87 0.56 -18.44 -5.78
C THR A 87 0.01 -18.53 -7.21
N THR A 88 0.89 -18.50 -8.20
CA THR A 88 0.61 -18.95 -9.56
C THR A 88 0.56 -20.47 -9.57
N ALA A 89 -0.61 -21.08 -9.63
CA ALA A 89 -0.67 -22.48 -10.01
C ALA A 89 -1.77 -22.70 -11.04
N PRO A 90 -1.43 -22.66 -12.35
CA PRO A 90 -1.83 -23.80 -13.14
C PRO A 90 -1.20 -25.03 -12.47
N SER A 91 -1.98 -26.04 -12.09
CA SER A 91 -1.40 -27.34 -11.73
C SER A 91 -0.42 -27.77 -12.83
N ALA A 92 0.56 -28.63 -12.55
CA ALA A 92 1.44 -29.17 -13.60
C ALA A 92 0.70 -29.79 -14.80
N ASN A 93 -0.61 -30.06 -14.64
CA ASN A 93 -1.52 -30.60 -15.65
C ASN A 93 -2.36 -29.53 -16.39
N VAL A 94 -2.25 -28.25 -16.04
CA VAL A 94 -2.95 -27.13 -16.68
C VAL A 94 -1.93 -26.39 -17.54
N GLY A 95 -2.18 -26.34 -18.85
CA GLY A 95 -1.32 -25.64 -19.80
C GLY A 95 -1.16 -24.16 -19.50
N ALA A 96 -0.19 -23.51 -20.15
CA ALA A 96 0.02 -22.08 -20.01
C ALA A 96 -1.27 -21.29 -20.33
N PRO A 97 -1.58 -20.22 -19.57
CA PRO A 97 -2.75 -19.41 -19.84
C PRO A 97 -2.66 -18.81 -21.25
N TYR A 98 -3.75 -18.87 -22.02
CA TYR A 98 -3.85 -18.17 -23.31
C TYR A 98 -3.70 -16.66 -23.12
N GLN A 99 -4.23 -16.13 -22.00
CA GLN A 99 -4.05 -14.75 -21.55
C GLN A 99 -3.98 -14.71 -20.01
N GLY A 100 -3.07 -13.90 -19.47
CA GLY A 100 -2.86 -13.78 -18.02
C GLY A 100 -2.86 -12.31 -17.58
N GLU A 101 -3.98 -11.85 -17.03
CA GLU A 101 -4.11 -10.49 -16.45
C GLU A 101 -4.01 -10.50 -14.92
N ARG A 102 -4.24 -11.66 -14.31
CA ARG A 102 -4.19 -11.83 -12.87
C ARG A 102 -2.75 -11.63 -12.39
N GLN A 103 -2.56 -10.72 -11.46
CA GLN A 103 -1.30 -10.58 -10.75
C GLN A 103 -1.15 -11.67 -9.69
N PHE A 104 0.09 -12.10 -9.48
CA PHE A 104 0.51 -13.14 -8.54
C PHE A 104 1.84 -12.76 -7.88
N GLY A 105 2.20 -13.52 -6.85
CA GLY A 105 3.41 -13.34 -6.06
C GLY A 105 3.11 -12.80 -4.66
N ALA A 106 4.18 -12.56 -3.92
CA ALA A 106 4.12 -11.95 -2.60
C ALA A 106 3.59 -10.51 -2.68
N PHE A 107 2.91 -10.08 -1.62
CA PHE A 107 2.49 -8.70 -1.42
C PHE A 107 2.83 -8.24 0.00
N SER A 108 3.04 -6.94 0.13
CA SER A 108 3.13 -6.23 1.41
C SER A 108 2.45 -4.87 1.24
N GLN A 109 1.44 -4.60 2.05
CA GLN A 109 0.76 -3.32 2.10
C GLN A 109 0.96 -2.70 3.48
N ALA A 110 1.18 -1.40 3.53
CA ALA A 110 1.48 -0.68 4.76
C ALA A 110 0.59 0.55 4.89
N VAL A 111 0.01 0.73 6.07
CA VAL A 111 -0.77 1.91 6.44
C VAL A 111 -0.18 2.50 7.71
N TYR A 112 0.22 3.77 7.64
CA TYR A 112 0.62 4.54 8.81
C TYR A 112 -0.58 5.30 9.38
N PHE A 113 -0.72 5.29 10.70
CA PHE A 113 -1.69 6.11 11.43
C PHE A 113 -1.00 7.34 12.01
N ALA A 114 -1.77 8.41 12.22
CA ALA A 114 -1.27 9.59 12.93
C ALA A 114 -0.95 9.26 14.40
N ASP A 115 -1.85 8.50 15.03
CA ASP A 115 -1.72 8.02 16.40
C ASP A 115 -1.71 6.48 16.40
N PRO A 116 -0.89 5.83 17.23
CA PRO A 116 -0.90 4.37 17.37
C PRO A 116 -2.29 3.85 17.76
N PRO A 117 -2.87 2.90 17.00
CA PRO A 117 -4.10 2.24 17.40
C PRO A 117 -3.93 1.39 18.65
N GLU A 118 -5.00 1.21 19.41
CA GLU A 118 -5.08 0.20 20.47
C GLU A 118 -5.14 -1.20 19.83
N PRO A 119 -4.11 -2.06 19.97
CA PRO A 119 -4.03 -3.34 19.26
C PRO A 119 -5.23 -4.25 19.54
N ASP A 120 -5.69 -4.31 20.79
CA ASP A 120 -6.79 -5.17 21.22
C ASP A 120 -8.15 -4.73 20.68
N ALA A 121 -8.25 -3.50 20.15
CA ALA A 121 -9.46 -2.96 19.54
C ALA A 121 -9.52 -3.17 18.03
N VAL A 122 -8.40 -3.50 17.38
CA VAL A 122 -8.35 -3.75 15.94
C VAL A 122 -9.07 -5.06 15.60
N ARG A 123 -9.87 -5.05 14.54
CA ARG A 123 -10.60 -6.23 14.04
C ARG A 123 -10.27 -6.45 12.57
N ALA A 124 -10.11 -7.71 12.17
CA ALA A 124 -9.87 -8.09 10.79
C ALA A 124 -10.82 -9.22 10.40
N GLU A 125 -11.39 -9.13 9.20
CA GLU A 125 -12.29 -10.13 8.62
C GLU A 125 -11.98 -10.31 7.14
N LEU A 126 -11.84 -11.56 6.69
CA LEU A 126 -11.77 -11.90 5.28
C LEU A 126 -13.12 -12.47 4.84
N SER A 127 -13.82 -11.75 3.97
CA SER A 127 -15.13 -12.18 3.46
C SER A 127 -15.21 -11.98 1.96
N ARG A 128 -15.61 -13.03 1.23
CA ARG A 128 -15.77 -13.03 -0.23
C ARG A 128 -14.56 -12.47 -0.99
N GLY A 129 -13.35 -12.74 -0.50
CA GLY A 129 -12.10 -12.31 -1.11
C GLY A 129 -11.68 -10.87 -0.79
N VAL A 130 -12.35 -10.20 0.16
CA VAL A 130 -11.98 -8.85 0.62
C VAL A 130 -11.58 -8.92 2.09
N LEU A 131 -10.34 -8.52 2.39
CA LEU A 131 -9.88 -8.32 3.76
C LEU A 131 -10.33 -6.94 4.23
N THR A 132 -11.16 -6.90 5.26
CA THR A 132 -11.53 -5.67 5.95
C THR A 132 -10.81 -5.61 7.29
N ILE A 133 -10.07 -4.53 7.51
CA ILE A 133 -9.48 -4.19 8.81
C ILE A 133 -10.21 -2.96 9.34
N THR A 134 -10.76 -3.08 10.54
CA THR A 134 -11.45 -2.00 11.26
C THR A 134 -10.59 -1.56 12.44
N VAL A 135 -10.24 -0.29 12.44
CA VAL A 135 -9.43 0.35 13.47
C VAL A 135 -10.29 1.42 14.15
N PRO A 136 -10.81 1.16 15.36
CA PRO A 136 -11.54 2.16 16.11
C PRO A 136 -10.66 3.38 16.37
N ARG A 137 -11.21 4.57 16.19
CA ARG A 137 -10.57 5.77 16.71
C ARG A 137 -10.93 5.93 18.18
N PRO A 138 -10.00 6.38 19.03
CA PRO A 138 -10.37 6.87 20.35
C PRO A 138 -11.41 7.98 20.18
N PRO A 139 -12.36 8.13 21.12
CA PRO A 139 -13.28 9.25 21.13
C PRO A 139 -12.47 10.55 21.29
N GLY A 140 -12.11 11.18 20.17
CA GLY A 140 -11.49 12.51 20.13
C GLY A 140 -12.57 13.60 20.13
N PRO A 141 -12.27 14.82 20.62
CA PRO A 141 -13.20 15.93 20.55
C PRO A 141 -13.59 16.15 19.09
N GLY A 142 -14.91 16.19 18.86
CA GLY A 142 -15.53 16.06 17.55
C GLY A 142 -15.04 17.07 16.51
N GLU A 143 -15.23 16.65 15.26
CA GLU A 143 -15.44 17.45 14.06
C GLU A 143 -14.52 18.67 13.81
N ARG A 144 -13.89 18.67 12.63
CA ARG A 144 -13.15 19.84 12.15
C ARG A 144 -14.05 21.08 12.14
N VAL A 145 -13.74 22.05 13.01
CA VAL A 145 -14.32 23.39 12.92
C VAL A 145 -13.62 24.15 11.79
N GLN A 146 -14.39 24.62 10.81
CA GLN A 146 -13.88 25.62 9.87
C GLN A 146 -13.69 26.95 10.61
N ILE A 147 -12.45 27.44 10.61
CA ILE A 147 -12.14 28.77 11.12
C ILE A 147 -12.33 29.76 9.96
N ALA A 148 -13.28 30.68 10.11
CA ALA A 148 -13.48 31.75 9.14
C ALA A 148 -12.29 32.73 9.18
N VAL A 149 -11.74 33.02 8.01
CA VAL A 149 -10.78 34.12 7.83
C VAL A 149 -11.59 35.40 7.71
N VAL A 150 -11.41 36.32 8.66
CA VAL A 150 -12.01 37.66 8.63
C VAL A 150 -10.93 38.68 8.27
N GLU A 151 -11.21 39.50 7.25
CA GLU A 151 -10.34 40.59 6.84
C GLU A 151 -10.44 41.74 7.86
N LYS A 152 -9.30 42.17 8.40
CA LYS A 152 -9.25 43.28 9.34
C LYS A 152 -9.18 44.58 8.54
N LEU A 153 -10.32 45.25 8.37
CA LEU A 153 -10.35 46.61 7.84
C LEU A 153 -9.76 47.57 8.89
N THR A 154 -8.83 48.41 8.43
CA THR A 154 -8.21 49.51 9.20
C THR A 154 -9.04 50.76 9.03
#